data_AF-A0A3N5V5S7-F1
#
_entry.id   AF-A0A3N5V5S7-F1
#
_cell.length_a   1.000
_cell.length_b   1.000
_cell.length_c   1.000
_cell.angle_alpha   90.00
_cell.angle_beta   90.00
_cell.angle_gamma   90.00
#
_symmetry.space_group_name_H-M   'P 1'
#
loop_
_entity.id
_entity.type
_entity.pdbx_description
1 polymer ?
#
loop_
_entity_poly.entity_id
_entity_poly.type
_entity_poly.pdbx_seq_one_letter_code
_entity_poly.pdbx_strand_id
1 'polypeptide(L)'
;MNRALLLIDRGSREPEAKEELAQLCTMIKDESEYVYVDHCFLEVIPPFIEEGINRCISNKVDSITVMPYFLYPGMKLKDSVKKTARICYDL
;
A
#
# COMPACT_ATOMS: atom_id res chain seq x y z
N MET A 1 13.05 -9.45 11.99
CA MET A 1 11.65 -9.53 11.54
C MET A 1 11.61 -8.94 10.15
N ASN A 2 11.21 -9.72 9.16
CA ASN A 2 11.09 -9.34 7.77
C ASN A 2 9.79 -8.55 7.59
N ARG A 3 9.87 -7.27 7.23
CA ARG A 3 8.71 -6.39 7.15
C ARG A 3 8.47 -5.94 5.71
N ALA A 4 7.20 -5.90 5.30
CA ALA A 4 6.78 -5.18 4.11
C ALA A 4 6.22 -3.80 4.47
N LEU A 5 6.32 -2.84 3.55
CA LEU A 5 5.55 -1.59 3.56
C LEU A 5 4.59 -1.60 2.36
N LEU A 6 3.31 -1.30 2.62
CA LEU A 6 2.30 -1.14 1.58
C LEU A 6 1.72 0.28 1.66
N LEU A 7 1.98 1.09 0.64
CA LEU A 7 1.35 2.40 0.47
C LEU A 7 -0.05 2.23 -0.11
N ILE A 8 -1.02 2.98 0.41
CA ILE A 8 -2.39 3.01 -0.13
C ILE A 8 -2.74 4.43 -0.54
N ASP A 9 -2.80 4.67 -1.85
CA ASP A 9 -3.33 5.91 -2.41
C ASP A 9 -4.82 5.72 -2.80
N ARG A 10 -5.53 6.82 -3.09
CA ARG A 10 -6.89 6.72 -3.64
C ARG A 10 -6.90 6.01 -5.01
N GLY A 11 -5.88 6.29 -5.82
CA GLY A 11 -5.78 5.99 -7.24
C GLY A 11 -6.17 7.18 -8.10
N SER A 12 -5.55 7.28 -9.27
CA SER A 12 -5.84 8.27 -10.31
C SER A 12 -5.94 7.58 -11.67
N ARG A 13 -6.61 8.22 -12.63
CA ARG A 13 -6.57 7.79 -14.04
C ARG A 13 -5.37 8.37 -14.79
N GLU A 14 -4.75 9.40 -14.23
CA GLU A 14 -3.50 9.96 -14.74
C GLU A 14 -2.37 8.96 -14.46
N PRO A 15 -1.69 8.45 -15.51
CA PRO A 15 -0.61 7.46 -15.35
C PRO A 15 0.53 7.94 -14.45
N GLU A 16 0.83 9.24 -14.48
CA GLU A 16 1.93 9.87 -13.74
C GLU A 16 1.78 9.63 -12.23
N ALA A 17 0.56 9.66 -11.70
CA ALA A 17 0.33 9.44 -10.26
C ALA A 17 0.77 8.04 -9.81
N LYS A 18 0.57 7.02 -10.67
CA LYS A 18 1.04 5.67 -10.40
C LYS A 18 2.56 5.58 -10.52
N GLU A 19 3.14 6.25 -11.52
CA GLU A 19 4.58 6.26 -11.75
C GLU A 19 5.34 6.91 -10.59
N GLU A 20 4.86 8.06 -10.11
CA GLU A 20 5.40 8.75 -8.93
C GLU A 20 5.33 7.87 -7.68
N LEU A 21 4.21 7.18 -7.46
CA LEU A 21 4.04 6.29 -6.32
C LEU A 21 4.99 5.07 -6.40
N ALA A 22 5.20 4.53 -7.61
CA ALA A 22 6.18 3.47 -7.83
C ALA A 22 7.61 3.93 -7.58
N GLN A 23 7.97 5.15 -8.02
CA GLN A 23 9.27 5.76 -7.72
C GLN A 23 9.47 5.96 -6.22
N LEU A 24 8.43 6.42 -5.52
CA LEU A 24 8.44 6.56 -4.07
C LEU A 24 8.69 5.22 -3.35
N CYS A 25 8.03 4.14 -3.78
CA CYS A 25 8.29 2.80 -3.24
C CYS A 25 9.75 2.39 -3.39
N THR A 26 10.37 2.64 -4.55
CA THR A 26 11.78 2.34 -4.79
C THR A 26 12.68 3.14 -3.86
N MET A 27 12.46 4.46 -3.74
CA MET A 27 13.26 5.31 -2.85
C MET A 27 13.15 4.85 -1.39
N ILE A 28 11.94 4.54 -0.91
CA ILE A 28 11.76 4.02 0.46
C ILE A 28 12.46 2.66 0.63
N LYS A 29 12.40 1.79 -0.38
CA LYS A 29 13.04 0.47 -0.33
C LYS A 29 14.56 0.58 -0.19
N ASP A 30 15.16 1.57 -0.85
CA ASP A 30 16.61 1.81 -0.83
C ASP A 30 17.07 2.49 0.48
N GLU A 31 16.21 3.27 1.12
CA GLU A 31 16.53 4.04 2.34
C GLU A 31 16.01 3.42 3.65
N SER A 32 15.45 2.21 3.61
CA SER A 32 14.85 1.59 4.80
C SER A 32 15.12 0.09 4.94
N GLU A 33 14.84 -0.44 6.13
CA GLU A 33 14.98 -1.85 6.48
C GLU A 33 13.81 -2.73 6.01
N TYR A 34 12.82 -2.18 5.27
CA TYR A 34 11.72 -2.97 4.74
C TYR A 34 12.24 -3.93 3.67
N VAL A 35 11.97 -5.24 3.79
CA VAL A 35 12.43 -6.23 2.81
C VAL A 35 11.63 -6.17 1.50
N TYR A 36 10.42 -5.61 1.56
CA TYR A 36 9.53 -5.40 0.42
C TYR A 36 8.76 -4.08 0.59
N VAL A 37 8.65 -3.30 -0.48
CA VAL A 37 7.85 -2.06 -0.50
C VAL A 37 7.03 -2.07 -1.78
N ASP A 38 5.72 -1.90 -1.67
CA ASP A 38 4.81 -1.82 -2.82
C ASP A 38 3.69 -0.80 -2.56
N HIS A 39 2.89 -0.54 -3.58
CA HIS A 39 1.73 0.33 -3.51
C HIS A 39 0.47 -0.36 -4.05
N CYS A 40 -0.67 0.11 -3.58
CA CYS A 40 -1.98 -0.24 -4.10
C CYS A 40 -2.94 0.94 -3.96
N PHE A 41 -4.16 0.75 -4.44
CA PHE A 41 -5.15 1.81 -4.55
C PHE A 41 -6.46 1.45 -3.86
N LEU A 42 -7.17 2.48 -3.43
CA LEU A 42 -8.42 2.34 -2.69
C LEU A 42 -9.63 2.02 -3.58
N GLU A 43 -9.74 2.69 -4.75
CA GLU A 43 -10.99 2.65 -5.52
C GLU A 43 -10.92 3.02 -7.01
N VAL A 44 -9.87 3.68 -7.52
CA VAL A 44 -9.92 4.23 -8.90
C VAL A 44 -9.37 3.27 -9.95
N ILE A 45 -8.19 2.70 -9.71
CA ILE A 45 -7.49 1.77 -10.61
C ILE A 45 -6.86 0.64 -9.80
N PRO A 46 -6.62 -0.56 -10.38
CA PRO A 46 -5.88 -1.62 -9.71
C PRO A 46 -4.35 -1.36 -9.70
N PRO A 47 -3.57 -2.02 -8.83
CA PRO A 47 -4.00 -3.06 -7.88
C PRO A 47 -4.74 -2.50 -6.66
N PHE A 48 -5.78 -3.20 -6.19
CA PHE A 48 -6.52 -2.84 -4.98
C PHE A 48 -5.87 -3.40 -3.70
N ILE A 49 -6.35 -2.96 -2.54
CA ILE A 49 -5.78 -3.28 -1.22
C ILE A 49 -5.56 -4.78 -1.01
N GLU A 50 -6.53 -5.62 -1.38
CA GLU A 50 -6.40 -7.09 -1.25
C GLU A 50 -5.28 -7.65 -2.13
N GLU A 51 -5.16 -7.17 -3.37
CA GLU A 51 -4.08 -7.56 -4.28
C GLU A 51 -2.71 -7.10 -3.74
N GLY A 52 -2.64 -5.88 -3.19
CA GLY A 52 -1.43 -5.36 -2.55
C GLY A 52 -1.00 -6.19 -1.33
N ILE A 53 -1.94 -6.54 -0.46
CA ILE A 53 -1.68 -7.41 0.71
C ILE A 53 -1.18 -8.79 0.25
N ASN A 54 -1.85 -9.41 -0.73
CA ASN A 54 -1.45 -10.73 -1.25
C ASN A 54 -0.05 -10.71 -1.89
N ARG A 55 0.33 -9.62 -2.56
CA ARG A 55 1.71 -9.42 -3.05
C ARG A 55 2.70 -9.35 -1.90
N CYS A 56 2.40 -8.62 -0.82
CA CYS A 56 3.26 -8.61 0.36
C CYS A 56 3.41 -10.00 0.98
N ILE A 57 2.31 -10.74 1.16
CA ILE A 57 2.32 -12.11 1.70
C ILE A 57 3.18 -13.05 0.85
N SER A 58 3.08 -12.94 -0.47
CA SER A 58 3.86 -13.74 -1.43
C SER A 58 5.39 -13.53 -1.27
N ASN A 59 5.82 -12.41 -0.67
CA ASN A 59 7.22 -12.12 -0.36
C ASN A 59 7.68 -12.67 1.00
N LYS A 60 6.90 -13.55 1.66
CA LYS A 60 7.26 -14.26 2.90
C LYS A 60 7.70 -13.32 4.03
N VAL A 61 6.97 -12.23 4.21
CA VAL A 61 7.21 -11.26 5.29
C VAL A 61 6.49 -11.66 6.57
N ASP A 62 7.05 -11.30 7.71
CA ASP A 62 6.47 -11.56 9.04
C ASP A 62 5.36 -10.57 9.39
N SER A 63 5.41 -9.36 8.80
CA SER A 63 4.41 -8.30 9.02
C SER A 63 4.37 -7.30 7.88
N ILE A 64 3.21 -6.65 7.73
CA ILE A 64 2.96 -5.61 6.73
C ILE A 64 2.64 -4.30 7.46
N THR A 65 3.50 -3.29 7.29
CA THR A 65 3.13 -1.91 7.64
C THR A 65 2.24 -1.36 6.54
N VAL A 66 1.05 -0.91 6.89
CA VAL A 66 0.14 -0.24 5.96
C VAL A 66 0.18 1.27 6.18
N MET A 67 0.45 2.02 5.13
CA MET A 67 0.59 3.47 5.17
C MET A 67 -0.39 4.11 4.19
N PRO A 68 -1.54 4.62 4.68
CA PRO A 68 -2.42 5.48 3.89
C PRO A 68 -1.65 6.72 3.41
N TYR A 69 -1.44 6.83 2.10
CA TYR A 69 -0.69 7.92 1.47
C TYR A 69 -1.64 9.08 1.13
N PHE A 70 -1.90 9.93 2.13
CA PHE A 70 -2.79 11.10 1.99
C PHE A 70 -2.17 12.31 2.72
N LEU A 71 -2.20 13.48 2.09
CA LEU A 71 -1.70 14.72 2.71
C LEU A 71 -2.53 15.18 3.90
N TYR A 72 -3.84 14.95 3.87
CA TYR A 72 -4.77 15.42 4.89
C TYR A 72 -5.65 14.28 5.40
N PRO A 73 -6.04 14.32 6.70
CA PRO A 73 -7.02 13.38 7.22
C PRO A 73 -8.35 13.58 6.50
N GLY A 74 -9.03 12.47 6.21
CA GLY A 74 -10.31 12.52 5.50
C GLY A 74 -10.99 11.16 5.45
N MET A 75 -12.15 11.12 4.79
CA MET A 75 -12.93 9.88 4.63
C MET A 75 -12.12 8.79 3.94
N LYS A 76 -11.38 9.13 2.87
CA LYS A 76 -10.58 8.14 2.12
C LYS A 76 -9.44 7.53 2.93
N LEU A 77 -8.79 8.31 3.79
CA LEU A 77 -7.83 7.78 4.76
C LEU A 77 -8.51 6.79 5.70
N LYS A 78 -9.66 7.17 6.31
CA LYS A 78 -10.39 6.28 7.22
C LYS A 78 -10.85 5.00 6.52
N ASP A 79 -11.30 5.11 5.28
CA ASP A 79 -11.75 3.98 4.47
C ASP A 79 -10.60 3.03 4.15
N SER A 80 -9.41 3.55 3.81
CA SER A 80 -8.23 2.72 3.57
C SER A 80 -7.89 1.86 4.79
N VAL A 81 -7.85 2.45 5.99
CA VAL A 81 -7.57 1.71 7.24
C VAL A 81 -8.66 0.68 7.53
N LYS A 82 -9.94 1.06 7.43
CA LYS A 82 -11.06 0.16 7.69
C LYS A 82 -11.09 -1.03 6.73
N LYS A 83 -10.89 -0.78 5.43
CA LYS A 83 -10.86 -1.84 4.41
C LYS A 83 -9.68 -2.77 4.63
N THR A 84 -8.48 -2.25 4.87
CA THR A 84 -7.31 -3.06 5.23
C THR A 84 -7.59 -3.93 6.44
N ALA A 85 -8.08 -3.35 7.54
CA ALA A 85 -8.38 -4.11 8.75
C ALA A 85 -9.40 -5.23 8.48
N ARG A 86 -10.46 -4.93 7.70
CA ARG A 86 -11.47 -5.91 7.34
C ARG A 86 -10.89 -7.07 6.52
N ILE A 87 -10.08 -6.78 5.50
CA ILE A 87 -9.42 -7.81 4.68
C ILE A 87 -8.53 -8.68 5.57
N CYS A 88 -7.72 -8.09 6.45
CA CYS A 88 -6.85 -8.84 7.35
C CYS A 88 -7.60 -9.68 8.39
N TYR A 89 -8.84 -9.32 8.75
CA TYR A 89 -9.69 -10.17 9.60
C TYR A 89 -10.24 -11.41 8.86
N ASP A 90 -10.34 -11.33 7.54
CA ASP A 90 -10.91 -12.39 6.69
C ASP A 90 -9.83 -13.32 6.10
N LEU A 91 -8.53 -12.99 6.27
CA LEU A 91 -7.36 -13.80 5.90
C LEU A 91 -7.01 -14.84 6.98
#